data_AF-A0A9E2C1D4-F1
#
_entry.id   AF-A0A9E2C1D4-F1
#
_cell.length_a   1.000
_cell.length_b   1.000
_cell.length_c   1.000
_cell.angle_alpha   90.00
_cell.angle_beta   90.00
_cell.angle_gamma   90.00
#
_symmetry.space_group_name_H-M   'P 1'
#
loop_
_entity.id
_entity.type
_entity.pdbx_description
1 polymer ?
#
loop_
_entity_poly.entity_id
_entity_poly.type
_entity_poly.pdbx_seq_one_letter_code
_entity_poly.pdbx_strand_id
1 'polypeptide(L)'
;MIKTPSGVEIEAVPLDNQYRSNLRGLLTRIRKLYEAMEDRFGEDGLALIRDVSSQYGKEIAARVHSREGEIDIHAVAKFLVKVFNGMRSEGEIVEWTDHRVVIMVPACPYPFTRPQTCAAHTAMEEALVKGLNPSLNYTIERCIPRGDKECWHVLSQAGNRSV
;
A
#
# COMPACT_ATOMS: atom_id res chain seq x y z
N MET A 1 -25.13 4.57 -15.74
CA MET A 1 -25.99 5.11 -14.67
C MET A 1 -27.30 4.36 -14.67
N ILE A 2 -27.82 3.99 -13.51
CA ILE A 2 -29.13 3.32 -13.41
C ILE A 2 -30.20 4.35 -13.75
N LYS A 3 -31.05 4.05 -14.74
CA LYS A 3 -32.18 4.92 -15.11
C LYS A 3 -33.24 4.81 -14.03
N THR A 4 -33.71 5.94 -13.53
CA THR A 4 -34.86 5.98 -12.62
C THR A 4 -36.16 6.14 -13.39
N PRO A 5 -37.29 5.65 -12.86
CA PRO A 5 -38.61 6.00 -13.38
C PRO A 5 -38.83 7.51 -13.34
N SER A 6 -39.69 8.01 -14.22
CA SER A 6 -40.11 9.42 -14.21
C SER A 6 -40.64 9.83 -12.83
N GLY A 7 -40.19 10.99 -12.33
CA GLY A 7 -40.60 11.52 -11.03
C GLY A 7 -39.81 11.01 -9.82
N VAL A 8 -38.86 10.08 -10.00
CA VAL A 8 -37.91 9.69 -8.95
C VAL A 8 -36.66 10.56 -9.04
N GLU A 9 -36.53 11.50 -8.12
CA GLU A 9 -35.33 12.31 -7.94
C GLU A 9 -34.31 11.57 -7.07
N ILE A 10 -33.06 11.54 -7.52
CA ILE A 10 -31.92 11.06 -6.72
C ILE A 10 -30.97 12.22 -6.54
N GLU A 11 -30.57 12.46 -5.30
CA GLU A 11 -29.56 13.48 -4.97
C GLU A 11 -28.25 13.17 -5.71
N ALA A 12 -27.75 14.16 -6.45
CA ALA A 12 -26.47 14.07 -7.11
C ALA A 12 -25.35 14.22 -6.08
N VAL A 13 -24.65 13.12 -5.79
CA VAL A 13 -23.45 13.17 -4.94
C VAL A 13 -22.29 13.76 -5.75
N PRO A 14 -21.55 14.78 -5.26
CA PRO A 14 -20.37 15.30 -5.94
C PRO A 14 -19.33 14.21 -6.23
N LEU A 15 -18.67 14.26 -7.39
CA LEU A 15 -17.70 13.22 -7.81
C LEU A 15 -16.60 12.96 -6.77
N ASP A 16 -16.08 14.01 -6.13
CA ASP A 16 -15.04 13.88 -5.12
C ASP A 16 -15.54 13.11 -3.88
N ASN A 17 -16.79 13.35 -3.48
CA ASN A 17 -17.43 12.63 -2.38
C ASN A 17 -17.71 11.16 -2.75
N GLN A 18 -18.17 10.90 -3.98
CA GLN A 18 -18.34 9.53 -4.49
C GLN A 18 -17.00 8.78 -4.46
N TYR A 19 -15.94 9.39 -4.99
CA TYR A 19 -14.62 8.77 -5.05
C TYR A 19 -14.07 8.46 -3.65
N ARG A 20 -14.13 9.43 -2.71
CA ARG A 20 -13.70 9.22 -1.33
C ARG A 20 -14.45 8.10 -0.64
N SER A 21 -15.78 8.09 -0.77
CA SER A 21 -16.63 7.07 -0.17
C SER A 21 -16.33 5.69 -0.74
N ASN A 22 -16.28 5.58 -2.07
CA ASN A 22 -16.05 4.32 -2.76
C ASN A 22 -14.65 3.76 -2.48
N LEU A 23 -13.62 4.61 -2.51
CA LEU A 23 -12.25 4.20 -2.19
C LEU A 23 -12.16 3.68 -0.75
N ARG A 24 -12.65 4.45 0.23
CA ARG A 24 -12.64 4.02 1.64
C ARG A 24 -13.42 2.72 1.84
N GLY A 25 -14.58 2.58 1.19
CA GLY A 25 -15.40 1.37 1.22
C GLY A 25 -14.65 0.16 0.64
N LEU A 26 -13.98 0.33 -0.50
CA LEU A 26 -13.17 -0.71 -1.14
C LEU A 26 -12.02 -1.16 -0.24
N LEU A 27 -11.23 -0.22 0.30
CA LEU A 27 -10.08 -0.54 1.15
C LEU A 27 -10.51 -1.23 2.45
N THR A 28 -11.63 -0.78 3.05
CA THR A 28 -12.23 -1.45 4.21
C THR A 28 -12.72 -2.86 3.87
N ARG A 29 -13.26 -3.07 2.67
CA ARG A 29 -13.69 -4.40 2.21
C ARG A 29 -12.50 -5.32 2.01
N ILE A 30 -11.41 -4.84 1.41
CA ILE A 30 -10.17 -5.61 1.23
C ILE A 30 -9.66 -6.09 2.59
N ARG A 31 -9.57 -5.19 3.58
CA ARG A 31 -9.23 -5.56 4.96
C ARG A 31 -10.10 -6.69 5.50
N LYS A 32 -11.43 -6.55 5.41
CA LYS A 32 -12.37 -7.56 5.92
C LYS A 32 -12.18 -8.91 5.23
N LEU A 33 -11.93 -8.91 3.92
CA LEU A 33 -11.67 -10.15 3.18
C LEU A 33 -10.37 -10.80 3.63
N TYR A 34 -9.31 -10.02 3.83
CA TYR A 34 -8.01 -10.52 4.28
C TYR A 34 -8.09 -11.11 5.68
N GLU A 35 -8.69 -10.38 6.63
CA GLU A 35 -8.90 -10.88 7.99
C GLU A 35 -9.79 -12.13 8.00
N ALA A 36 -10.80 -12.23 7.13
CA ALA A 36 -11.63 -13.43 7.00
C ALA A 36 -10.86 -14.62 6.40
N MET A 37 -9.92 -14.38 5.49
CA MET A 37 -9.02 -15.42 4.96
C MET A 37 -8.09 -15.92 6.07
N GLU A 38 -7.50 -15.01 6.86
CA GLU A 38 -6.70 -15.37 8.04
C GLU A 38 -7.54 -16.17 9.06
N ASP A 39 -8.75 -15.71 9.39
CA ASP A 39 -9.63 -16.41 10.35
C ASP A 39 -9.98 -17.84 9.91
N ARG A 40 -10.20 -18.04 8.60
CA ARG A 40 -10.66 -19.32 8.07
C ARG A 40 -9.52 -20.29 7.75
N PHE A 41 -8.38 -19.79 7.32
CA PHE A 41 -7.29 -20.60 6.77
C PHE A 41 -5.95 -20.41 7.48
N GLY A 42 -5.87 -19.52 8.47
CA GLY A 42 -4.65 -19.24 9.22
C GLY A 42 -3.49 -18.84 8.32
N GLU A 43 -2.36 -19.53 8.47
CA GLU A 43 -1.13 -19.28 7.72
C GLU A 43 -1.29 -19.47 6.20
N ASP A 44 -2.09 -20.44 5.75
CA ASP A 44 -2.37 -20.63 4.32
C ASP A 44 -3.11 -19.41 3.73
N GLY A 45 -4.01 -18.81 4.52
CA GLY A 45 -4.69 -17.57 4.15
C GLY A 45 -3.71 -16.39 4.05
N LEU A 46 -2.78 -16.27 4.99
CA LEU A 46 -1.73 -15.25 4.96
C LEU A 46 -0.76 -15.46 3.80
N ALA A 47 -0.42 -16.71 3.47
CA ALA A 47 0.43 -17.05 2.33
C ALA A 47 -0.25 -16.65 1.01
N LEU A 48 -1.54 -16.93 0.85
CA LEU A 48 -2.30 -16.49 -0.32
C LEU A 48 -2.31 -14.96 -0.44
N ILE A 49 -2.51 -14.24 0.66
CA ILE A 49 -2.45 -12.77 0.66
C ILE A 49 -1.08 -12.28 0.20
N ARG A 50 0.01 -12.87 0.72
CA ARG A 50 1.39 -12.54 0.32
C ARG A 50 1.63 -12.78 -1.16
N ASP A 51 1.18 -13.93 -1.67
CA ASP A 51 1.41 -14.32 -3.07
C ASP A 51 0.70 -13.39 -4.03
N VAL A 52 -0.60 -13.13 -3.80
CA VAL A 52 -1.39 -12.21 -4.63
C VAL A 52 -0.84 -10.79 -4.56
N SER A 53 -0.48 -10.32 -3.35
CA SER A 53 0.11 -8.99 -3.15
C SER A 53 1.45 -8.86 -3.88
N SER A 54 2.32 -9.86 -3.75
CA SER A 54 3.62 -9.91 -4.42
C SER A 54 3.49 -9.93 -5.95
N GLN A 55 2.57 -10.73 -6.49
CA GLN A 55 2.30 -10.79 -7.94
C GLN A 55 1.86 -9.41 -8.45
N TYR A 56 0.93 -8.77 -7.75
CA TYR A 56 0.46 -7.45 -8.13
C TYR A 56 1.59 -6.39 -8.07
N GLY A 57 2.43 -6.42 -7.03
CA GLY A 57 3.62 -5.56 -6.94
C GLY A 57 4.58 -5.74 -8.13
N LYS A 58 4.86 -6.99 -8.52
CA LYS A 58 5.68 -7.31 -9.70
C LYS A 58 5.07 -6.80 -11.01
N GLU A 59 3.75 -6.92 -11.17
CA GLU A 59 3.05 -6.40 -12.34
C GLU A 59 3.13 -4.88 -12.44
N ILE A 60 3.08 -4.16 -11.32
CA ILE A 60 3.29 -2.70 -11.30
C ILE A 60 4.73 -2.39 -11.69
N ALA A 61 5.71 -3.05 -11.08
CA ALA A 61 7.13 -2.84 -11.39
C ALA A 61 7.42 -3.06 -12.89
N ALA A 62 6.91 -4.13 -13.50
CA ALA A 62 7.08 -4.41 -14.93
C ALA A 62 6.50 -3.30 -15.83
N ARG A 63 5.35 -2.73 -15.46
CA ARG A 63 4.73 -1.61 -16.19
C ARG A 63 5.52 -0.30 -16.10
N VAL A 64 6.28 -0.12 -15.02
CA VAL A 64 7.15 1.06 -14.81
C VAL A 64 8.49 0.86 -15.49
N HIS A 65 9.13 -0.29 -15.31
CA HIS A 65 10.46 -0.60 -15.86
C HIS A 65 10.48 -0.64 -17.39
N SER A 66 9.35 -0.99 -18.03
CA SER A 66 9.22 -0.87 -19.50
C SER A 66 9.31 0.57 -20.02
N ARG A 67 9.37 1.59 -19.15
CA ARG A 67 9.39 3.01 -19.50
C ARG A 67 10.66 3.72 -19.07
N GLU A 68 11.40 3.20 -18.09
CA GLU A 68 12.52 3.86 -17.42
C GLU A 68 13.62 2.83 -17.10
N GLY A 69 14.89 3.21 -17.24
CA GLY A 69 16.04 2.34 -16.98
C GLY A 69 16.27 2.06 -15.49
N GLU A 70 17.53 1.85 -15.09
CA GLU A 70 17.88 1.69 -13.68
C GLU A 70 17.50 2.96 -12.88
N ILE A 71 16.79 2.79 -11.76
CA ILE A 71 16.24 3.89 -10.95
C ILE A 71 16.81 3.89 -9.54
N ASP A 72 17.23 5.07 -9.06
CA ASP A 72 17.80 5.24 -7.73
C ASP A 72 16.74 5.20 -6.60
N ILE A 73 17.19 5.21 -5.34
CA ILE A 73 16.30 5.20 -4.16
C ILE A 73 15.30 6.36 -4.16
N HIS A 74 15.69 7.53 -4.65
CA HIS A 74 14.86 8.72 -4.67
C HIS A 74 13.75 8.62 -5.72
N ALA A 75 14.04 8.06 -6.90
CA ALA A 75 13.06 7.77 -7.93
C ALA A 75 12.04 6.72 -7.43
N VAL A 76 12.51 5.65 -6.80
CA VAL A 76 11.64 4.63 -6.19
C VAL A 76 10.76 5.24 -5.08
N ALA A 77 11.33 6.09 -4.22
CA ALA A 77 10.58 6.76 -3.17
C ALA A 77 9.49 7.69 -3.72
N LYS A 78 9.82 8.51 -4.73
CA LYS A 78 8.83 9.36 -5.41
C LYS A 78 7.69 8.53 -6.03
N PHE A 79 8.01 7.36 -6.57
CA PHE A 79 7.01 6.45 -7.10
C PHE A 79 6.09 5.92 -5.99
N LEU A 80 6.63 5.50 -4.84
CA LEU A 80 5.82 5.08 -3.70
C LEU A 80 4.92 6.21 -3.17
N VAL A 81 5.44 7.44 -3.08
CA VAL A 81 4.63 8.62 -2.72
C VAL A 81 3.47 8.81 -3.68
N LYS A 82 3.69 8.62 -5.00
CA LYS A 82 2.62 8.67 -6.00
C LYS A 82 1.57 7.57 -5.76
N VAL A 83 1.98 6.35 -5.41
CA VAL A 83 1.07 5.25 -5.06
C VAL A 83 0.25 5.61 -3.82
N PHE A 84 0.87 6.10 -2.76
CA PHE A 84 0.19 6.52 -1.53
C PHE A 84 -0.77 7.68 -1.75
N ASN A 85 -0.39 8.68 -2.55
CA ASN A 85 -1.28 9.77 -2.95
C ASN A 85 -2.49 9.27 -3.76
N GLY A 86 -2.29 8.23 -4.59
CA GLY A 86 -3.37 7.56 -5.31
C GLY A 86 -4.38 6.86 -4.39
N MET A 87 -3.95 6.46 -3.20
CA MET A 87 -4.82 5.93 -2.13
C MET A 87 -5.36 7.02 -1.20
N ARG A 88 -5.07 8.30 -1.50
CA ARG A 88 -5.36 9.47 -0.66
C ARG A 88 -4.83 9.32 0.77
N SER A 89 -3.68 8.66 0.94
CA SER A 89 -2.98 8.66 2.23
C SER A 89 -2.50 10.07 2.54
N GLU A 90 -2.63 10.47 3.80
CA GLU A 90 -1.86 11.59 4.36
C GLU A 90 -0.51 11.06 4.84
N GLY A 91 0.52 11.91 4.86
CA GLY A 91 1.85 11.52 5.29
C GLY A 91 2.92 12.55 4.96
N GLU A 92 4.13 12.27 5.43
CA GLU A 92 5.32 13.11 5.20
C GLU A 92 6.58 12.26 5.03
N ILE A 93 7.56 12.79 4.31
CA ILE A 93 8.89 12.19 4.24
C ILE A 93 9.69 12.74 5.42
N VAL A 94 10.04 11.87 6.37
CA VAL A 94 10.77 12.27 7.60
C VAL A 94 12.27 11.99 7.51
N GLU A 95 12.71 11.21 6.52
CA GLU A 95 14.12 10.98 6.22
C GLU A 95 14.31 10.88 4.70
N TRP A 96 15.33 11.55 4.17
CA TRP A 96 15.62 11.60 2.73
C TRP A 96 17.14 11.59 2.48
N THR A 97 17.70 10.41 2.28
CA THR A 97 19.13 10.21 2.02
C THR A 97 19.36 9.18 0.91
N ASP A 98 20.59 9.11 0.39
CA ASP A 98 20.98 8.13 -0.64
C ASP A 98 20.97 6.67 -0.15
N HIS A 99 20.85 6.45 1.17
CA HIS A 99 20.89 5.13 1.79
C HIS A 99 19.56 4.72 2.42
N ARG A 100 18.72 5.69 2.74
CA ARG A 100 17.48 5.49 3.48
C ARG A 100 16.48 6.61 3.22
N VAL A 101 15.24 6.21 2.95
CA VAL A 101 14.09 7.11 2.87
C VAL A 101 13.00 6.58 3.78
N VAL A 102 12.39 7.45 4.58
CA VAL A 102 11.28 7.11 5.47
C VAL A 102 10.07 7.95 5.13
N ILE A 103 8.97 7.28 4.76
CA ILE A 103 7.66 7.88 4.53
C ILE A 103 6.78 7.56 5.75
N MET A 104 6.47 8.56 6.55
CA MET A 104 5.56 8.45 7.69
C MET A 104 4.11 8.61 7.20
N VAL A 105 3.24 7.73 7.67
CA VAL A 105 1.80 7.75 7.42
C VAL A 105 1.05 7.70 8.76
N PRO A 106 0.33 8.75 9.16
CA PRO A 106 -0.33 8.80 10.47
C PRO A 106 -1.63 7.99 10.52
N ALA A 107 -2.18 7.60 9.36
CA ALA A 107 -3.40 6.81 9.26
C ALA A 107 -3.33 5.83 8.09
N CYS A 108 -3.54 4.53 8.38
CA CYS A 108 -3.53 3.49 7.36
C CYS A 108 -4.77 3.60 6.44
N PRO A 109 -4.61 3.61 5.10
CA PRO A 109 -5.74 3.65 4.17
C PRO A 109 -6.54 2.33 4.12
N TYR A 110 -5.93 1.20 4.47
CA TYR A 110 -6.54 -0.15 4.51
C TYR A 110 -7.09 -0.56 5.90
N PRO A 111 -7.42 0.41 6.76
CA PRO A 111 -7.36 0.34 8.23
C PRO A 111 -7.14 -1.05 8.87
N PHE A 112 -6.03 -1.73 8.58
CA PHE A 112 -5.77 -3.10 9.07
C PHE A 112 -5.74 -3.11 10.61
N THR A 113 -6.28 -4.18 11.21
CA THR A 113 -6.29 -4.32 12.68
C THR A 113 -5.30 -5.37 13.20
N ARG A 114 -4.71 -6.17 12.28
CA ARG A 114 -3.85 -7.30 12.63
C ARG A 114 -2.45 -7.14 12.01
N PRO A 115 -1.37 -7.21 12.81
CA PRO A 115 0.00 -7.11 12.31
C PRO A 115 0.33 -8.07 11.17
N GLN A 116 -0.07 -9.34 11.30
CA GLN A 116 0.23 -10.41 10.34
C GLN A 116 -0.46 -10.20 8.99
N THR A 117 -1.72 -9.76 8.98
CA THR A 117 -2.42 -9.40 7.74
C THR A 117 -1.77 -8.17 7.09
N CYS A 118 -1.40 -7.15 7.89
CA CYS A 118 -0.70 -5.98 7.37
C CYS A 118 0.64 -6.35 6.74
N ALA A 119 1.43 -7.20 7.42
CA ALA A 119 2.70 -7.71 6.91
C ALA A 119 2.50 -8.55 5.64
N ALA A 120 1.46 -9.38 5.59
CA ALA A 120 1.14 -10.16 4.39
C ALA A 120 0.81 -9.27 3.19
N HIS A 121 0.03 -8.21 3.39
CA HIS A 121 -0.27 -7.23 2.34
C HIS A 121 0.97 -6.46 1.87
N THR A 122 1.88 -6.15 2.80
CA THR A 122 3.12 -5.39 2.55
C THR A 122 4.05 -6.04 1.53
N ALA A 123 3.87 -7.35 1.28
CA ALA A 123 4.56 -8.05 0.21
C ALA A 123 4.36 -7.40 -1.18
N MET A 124 3.28 -6.64 -1.39
CA MET A 124 3.09 -5.82 -2.59
C MET A 124 4.17 -4.75 -2.74
N GLU A 125 4.38 -3.91 -1.72
CA GLU A 125 5.38 -2.85 -1.76
C GLU A 125 6.80 -3.42 -1.79
N GLU A 126 7.06 -4.52 -1.06
CA GLU A 126 8.35 -5.21 -1.12
C GLU A 126 8.68 -5.69 -2.54
N ALA A 127 7.72 -6.36 -3.19
CA ALA A 127 7.88 -6.87 -4.54
C ALA A 127 7.98 -5.75 -5.58
N LEU A 128 7.22 -4.67 -5.40
CA LEU A 128 7.30 -3.46 -6.21
C LEU A 128 8.70 -2.85 -6.13
N VAL A 129 9.18 -2.58 -4.90
CA VAL A 129 10.48 -1.95 -4.67
C VAL A 129 11.60 -2.81 -5.23
N LYS A 130 11.58 -4.13 -5.00
CA LYS A 130 12.59 -5.03 -5.57
C LYS A 130 12.52 -5.12 -7.09
N GLY A 131 11.32 -5.10 -7.67
CA GLY A 131 11.15 -5.10 -9.12
C GLY A 131 11.62 -3.81 -9.78
N LEU A 132 11.55 -2.69 -9.06
CA LEU A 132 12.02 -1.39 -9.51
C LEU A 132 13.54 -1.23 -9.34
N ASN A 133 14.08 -1.65 -8.20
CA ASN A 133 15.51 -1.65 -7.94
C ASN A 133 15.89 -2.86 -7.03
N PRO A 134 16.59 -3.87 -7.58
CA PRO A 134 17.01 -5.05 -6.82
C PRO A 134 17.99 -4.77 -5.69
N SER A 135 18.63 -3.61 -5.62
CA SER A 135 19.52 -3.22 -4.52
C SER A 135 18.77 -2.61 -3.34
N LEU A 136 17.46 -2.36 -3.43
CA LEU A 136 16.68 -1.72 -2.36
C LEU A 136 15.81 -2.71 -1.60
N ASN A 137 15.66 -2.51 -0.30
CA ASN A 137 14.72 -3.19 0.55
C ASN A 137 13.60 -2.24 0.95
N TYR A 138 12.45 -2.82 1.27
CA TYR A 138 11.32 -2.11 1.84
C TYR A 138 10.89 -2.78 3.14
N THR A 139 10.62 -2.00 4.17
CA THR A 139 10.11 -2.48 5.46
C THR A 139 9.12 -1.47 6.05
N ILE A 140 8.33 -1.93 7.03
CA ILE A 140 7.52 -1.07 7.88
C ILE A 140 8.06 -1.14 9.30
N GLU A 141 8.84 -0.14 9.72
CA GLU A 141 9.53 -0.12 11.03
C GLU A 141 8.61 0.22 12.21
N ARG A 142 7.72 1.21 12.02
CA ARG A 142 6.58 1.49 12.92
C ARG A 142 5.30 1.12 12.21
N CYS A 143 4.32 0.54 12.92
CA CYS A 143 3.11 0.01 12.31
C CYS A 143 1.91 0.16 13.26
N ILE A 144 0.86 0.86 12.80
CA ILE A 144 -0.37 1.09 13.57
C ILE A 144 -0.99 -0.22 14.08
N PRO A 145 -1.17 -1.29 13.26
CA PRO A 145 -1.60 -2.59 13.76
C PRO A 145 -0.77 -3.19 14.90
N ARG A 146 0.52 -2.83 15.03
CA ARG A 146 1.40 -3.26 16.14
C ARG A 146 1.28 -2.38 17.39
N GLY A 147 0.47 -1.32 17.35
CA GLY A 147 0.24 -0.39 18.45
C GLY A 147 0.99 0.94 18.34
N ASP A 148 1.75 1.16 17.26
CA ASP A 148 2.37 2.47 17.01
C ASP A 148 1.32 3.53 16.64
N LYS A 149 1.66 4.81 16.84
CA LYS A 149 0.77 5.93 16.47
C LYS A 149 0.68 6.17 14.96
N GLU A 150 1.66 5.66 14.23
CA GLU A 150 1.90 5.96 12.82
C GLU A 150 2.66 4.79 12.17
N CYS A 151 2.59 4.71 10.84
CA CYS A 151 3.38 3.76 10.06
C CYS A 151 4.62 4.45 9.49
N TRP A 152 5.78 3.79 9.55
CA TRP A 152 7.00 4.27 8.91
C TRP A 152 7.40 3.29 7.81
N HIS A 153 7.15 3.69 6.56
CA HIS A 153 7.48 2.94 5.37
C HIS A 153 8.91 3.29 4.93
N VAL A 154 9.81 2.33 5.00
CA VAL A 154 11.25 2.56 4.89
C VAL A 154 11.79 1.89 3.65
N LEU A 155 12.50 2.67 2.83
CA LEU A 155 13.39 2.18 1.79
C LEU A 155 14.82 2.21 2.31
N SER A 156 15.60 1.16 2.06
CA SER A 156 17.02 1.12 2.41
C SER A 156 17.84 0.29 1.43
N GLN A 157 19.16 0.51 1.40
CA GLN A 157 20.05 -0.34 0.59
C GLN A 157 20.13 -1.77 1.16
N ALA A 158 20.17 -2.76 0.28
CA ALA A 158 20.29 -4.17 0.60
C ALA A 158 21.69 -4.47 1.15
N GLY A 159 21.83 -4.37 2.47
CA GLY A 159 23.09 -4.55 3.19
C GLY A 159 23.16 -3.78 4.50
N ASN A 160 22.42 -2.67 4.61
CA ASN A 160 22.21 -1.97 5.88
C ASN A 160 21.06 -2.63 6.65
N ARG A 161 21.30 -3.79 7.24
CA ARG A 161 20.53 -4.19 8.42
C ARG A 161 21.11 -3.39 9.59
N SER A 162 20.42 -2.32 9.98
CA SER A 162 20.65 -1.71 11.29
C SER A 162 20.48 -2.81 12.33
N VAL A 163 21.58 -3.09 13.05
CA VAL A 163 21.62 -3.97 14.22
C VAL A 163 20.70 -3.42 15.31
#